data_AF-A0A438EHD1-F1
#
_entry.id   AF-A0A438EHD1-F1
#
_cell.length_a   1.000
_cell.length_b   1.000
_cell.length_c   1.000
_cell.angle_alpha   90.00
_cell.angle_beta   90.00
_cell.angle_gamma   90.00
#
_symmetry.space_group_name_H-M   'P 1'
#
loop_
_entity.id
_entity.type
_entity.pdbx_description
1 polymer ?
#
loop_
_entity_poly.entity_id
_entity_poly.type
_entity_poly.pdbx_seq_one_letter_code
_entity_poly.pdbx_strand_id
1 'polypeptide(L)'
;MRYLQGTKDYKFMYRRTSNLEVVGYSNSNFAGCVDLRKATSGCISILADGAISWRSVKQTLTTTSTMKAEFISCFEATLHGV
;
A
#
# COMPACT_ATOMS: atom_id res chain seq x y z
N MET A 1 -4.44 18.27 -5.74
CA MET A 1 -4.63 17.03 -6.52
C MET A 1 -5.69 17.25 -7.59
N ARG A 2 -5.31 17.60 -8.82
CA ARG A 2 -6.27 17.88 -9.91
C ARG A 2 -6.95 16.60 -10.44
N TYR A 3 -6.18 15.51 -10.54
CA TYR A 3 -6.69 14.24 -11.08
C TYR A 3 -7.73 13.59 -10.17
N LEU A 4 -7.43 13.43 -8.87
CA LEU A 4 -8.39 12.87 -7.90
C LEU A 4 -9.69 13.68 -7.79
N GLN A 5 -9.62 15.00 -7.90
CA GLN A 5 -10.81 15.86 -7.89
C GLN A 5 -11.61 15.75 -9.19
N GLY A 6 -10.94 15.61 -10.33
CA GLY A 6 -11.59 15.46 -11.64
C GLY A 6 -12.21 14.09 -11.89
N THR A 7 -11.75 13.04 -11.20
CA THR A 7 -12.27 11.67 -11.36
C THR A 7 -13.15 11.20 -10.20
N LYS A 8 -13.61 12.10 -9.32
CA LYS A 8 -14.40 11.74 -8.13
C LYS A 8 -15.71 11.00 -8.47
N ASP A 9 -16.29 11.32 -9.62
CA ASP A 9 -17.58 10.78 -10.07
C ASP A 9 -17.42 9.52 -10.93
N TYR A 10 -16.18 9.12 -11.22
CA TYR A 10 -15.87 7.95 -12.04
C TYR A 10 -16.03 6.70 -11.18
N LYS A 11 -16.56 5.65 -11.78
CA LYS A 11 -16.75 4.35 -11.11
C LYS A 11 -15.83 3.32 -11.73
N PHE A 12 -15.22 2.49 -10.89
CA PHE A 12 -14.53 1.29 -11.34
C PHE A 12 -15.56 0.22 -11.68
N MET A 13 -15.47 -0.32 -12.90
CA MET A 13 -16.26 -1.48 -13.33
C MET A 13 -15.32 -2.66 -13.52
N TYR A 14 -15.56 -3.72 -12.75
CA TYR A 14 -14.89 -5.00 -12.94
C TYR A 14 -15.72 -5.86 -13.90
N ARG A 15 -15.04 -6.49 -14.87
CA ARG A 15 -15.68 -7.55 -15.65
C ARG A 15 -16.00 -8.70 -14.72
N ARG A 16 -17.17 -9.32 -14.89
CA ARG A 16 -17.53 -10.53 -14.13
C ARG A 16 -16.46 -11.60 -14.39
N THR A 17 -15.80 -12.01 -13.31
CA THR A 17 -14.71 -12.99 -13.32
C THR A 17 -14.99 -13.98 -12.19
N SER A 18 -14.74 -15.27 -12.42
CA SER A 18 -14.85 -16.32 -11.40
C SER A 18 -13.68 -16.33 -10.42
N ASN A 19 -12.54 -15.74 -10.82
CA ASN A 19 -11.36 -15.58 -9.98
C ASN A 19 -11.45 -14.31 -9.12
N LEU A 20 -12.09 -14.41 -7.95
CA LEU A 20 -12.23 -13.34 -6.97
C LEU A 20 -11.14 -13.39 -5.89
N GLU A 21 -9.93 -13.78 -6.26
CA GLU A 21 -8.78 -13.75 -5.36
C GLU A 21 -8.33 -12.30 -5.14
N VAL A 22 -8.16 -11.92 -3.87
CA VAL A 22 -7.54 -10.65 -3.51
C VAL A 22 -6.06 -10.89 -3.26
N VAL A 23 -5.22 -10.20 -4.02
CA VAL A 23 -3.76 -10.27 -3.88
C VAL A 23 -3.26 -8.95 -3.29
N GLY A 24 -2.63 -9.03 -2.12
CA GLY A 24 -2.01 -7.90 -1.45
C GLY A 24 -0.50 -7.84 -1.70
N TYR A 25 0.01 -6.66 -2.02
CA TYR A 25 1.44 -6.37 -2.06
C TYR A 25 1.79 -5.33 -1.00
N SER A 26 2.97 -5.45 -0.41
CA SER A 26 3.52 -4.47 0.53
C SER A 26 4.95 -4.11 0.14
N ASN A 27 5.34 -2.87 0.38
CA ASN A 27 6.68 -2.37 0.09
C ASN A 27 7.06 -1.30 1.12
N SER A 28 8.33 -1.17 1.45
CA SER A 28 8.82 -0.10 2.32
C SER A 28 9.95 0.69 1.67
N ASN A 29 9.94 2.02 1.80
CA ASN A 29 11.10 2.83 1.45
C ASN A 29 11.89 3.21 2.71
N PHE A 30 13.12 2.73 2.80
CA PHE A 30 14.04 3.15 3.88
C PHE A 30 14.84 4.41 3.51
N ALA A 31 14.98 4.71 2.21
CA ALA A 31 15.91 5.71 1.69
C ALA A 31 15.46 7.18 1.83
N GLY A 32 14.27 7.47 2.37
CA GLY A 32 13.67 8.81 2.30
C GLY A 32 13.88 9.72 3.52
N CYS A 33 14.47 9.25 4.62
CA CYS A 33 14.51 10.05 5.85
C CYS A 33 15.78 9.78 6.69
N VAL A 34 16.88 10.47 6.35
CA VAL A 34 18.16 10.40 7.08
C VAL A 34 18.00 10.90 8.53
N ASP A 35 17.17 11.92 8.75
CA ASP A 35 17.05 12.59 10.05
C ASP A 35 16.19 11.82 11.06
N LEU A 36 15.10 11.18 10.61
CA LEU A 36 14.15 10.52 11.51
C LEU A 36 14.26 8.99 11.50
N ARG A 37 15.03 8.41 10.55
CA ARG A 37 15.16 6.95 10.37
C ARG A 37 13.79 6.25 10.33
N LYS A 38 12.77 6.92 9.81
CA LYS A 38 11.41 6.38 9.64
C LYS A 38 11.21 6.05 8.18
N ALA A 39 10.90 4.79 7.89
CA ALA A 39 10.54 4.35 6.56
C ALA A 39 9.08 4.70 6.24
N THR A 40 8.72 4.71 4.97
CA THR A 40 7.32 4.75 4.54
C THR A 40 6.91 3.37 4.09
N SER A 41 5.89 2.79 4.72
CA SER A 41 5.24 1.57 4.25
C SER A 41 4.19 1.92 3.20
N GLY A 42 4.10 1.09 2.17
CA GLY A 42 3.05 1.09 1.17
C GLY A 42 2.40 -0.28 1.10
N CYS A 43 1.09 -0.33 0.92
CA CYS A 43 0.38 -1.54 0.54
C CYS A 43 -0.63 -1.26 -0.58
N ILE A 44 -0.91 -2.29 -1.37
CA ILE A 44 -1.91 -2.28 -2.43
C ILE A 44 -2.61 -3.64 -2.48
N SER A 45 -3.94 -3.62 -2.56
CA SER A 45 -4.76 -4.81 -2.73
C SER A 45 -5.37 -4.80 -4.13
N ILE A 46 -5.19 -5.89 -4.85
CA ILE A 46 -5.62 -6.08 -6.24
C ILE A 46 -6.69 -7.17 -6.27
N LEU A 47 -7.79 -6.92 -6.98
CA LEU A 47 -8.86 -7.86 -7.25
C LEU A 47 -9.18 -7.79 -8.75
N ALA A 48 -9.29 -8.94 -9.42
CA ALA A 48 -9.60 -9.01 -10.85
C ALA A 48 -8.75 -8.04 -11.70
N ASP A 49 -7.44 -8.03 -11.45
CA ASP A 49 -6.41 -7.19 -12.07
C ASP A 49 -6.55 -5.67 -11.85
N GLY A 50 -7.45 -5.22 -10.97
CA GLY A 50 -7.60 -3.82 -10.59
C GLY A 50 -7.30 -3.56 -9.13
N ALA A 51 -6.66 -2.43 -8.84
CA ALA A 51 -6.40 -1.98 -7.47
C ALA A 51 -7.70 -1.53 -6.80
N ILE A 52 -8.07 -2.19 -5.70
CA ILE A 52 -9.29 -1.87 -4.92
C ILE A 52 -8.99 -1.06 -3.67
N SER A 53 -7.78 -1.17 -3.13
CA SER A 53 -7.34 -0.44 -1.94
C SER A 53 -5.85 -0.20 -2.02
N TRP A 54 -5.41 0.95 -1.53
CA TRP A 54 -3.99 1.25 -1.35
C TRP A 54 -3.80 2.13 -0.12
N ARG A 55 -2.64 2.01 0.49
CA ARG A 55 -2.24 2.87 1.60
C ARG A 55 -0.76 3.18 1.51
N SER A 56 -0.40 4.40 1.86
CA SER A 56 0.98 4.80 2.12
C SER A 56 1.02 5.47 3.49
N VAL A 57 1.82 4.95 4.41
CA VAL A 57 1.91 5.43 5.79
C VAL A 57 3.36 5.55 6.20
N LYS A 58 3.70 6.64 6.89
CA LYS A 58 5.02 6.77 7.52
C LYS A 58 5.05 5.87 8.75
N GLN A 59 6.01 4.97 8.82
CA GLN A 59 6.13 4.03 9.93
C GLN A 59 6.29 4.79 11.25
N THR A 60 5.55 4.35 12.27
CA THR A 60 5.67 4.90 13.62
C THR A 60 7.01 4.50 14.24
N LEU A 61 7.44 3.27 13.98
CA LEU A 61 8.68 2.69 14.45
C LEU A 61 9.87 3.19 13.63
N THR A 62 10.98 3.44 14.33
CA THR A 62 12.26 3.76 13.71
C THR A 62 12.88 2.47 13.15
N THR A 63 13.25 2.53 11.87
CA THR A 63 13.94 1.47 11.15
C THR A 63 15.42 1.76 11.09
N THR A 64 16.23 0.71 11.21
CA THR A 64 17.70 0.81 11.15
C THR A 64 18.28 0.06 9.96
N SER A 65 17.43 -0.65 9.22
CA SER A 65 17.78 -1.40 8.01
C SER A 65 16.55 -1.54 7.11
N THR A 66 16.79 -1.79 5.82
CA THR A 66 15.75 -2.09 4.85
C THR A 66 14.96 -3.34 5.24
N MET A 67 15.62 -4.40 5.74
CA MET A 67 14.96 -5.62 6.21
C MET A 67 13.92 -5.34 7.30
N LYS A 68 14.26 -4.50 8.28
CA LYS A 68 13.33 -4.12 9.35
C LYS A 68 12.15 -3.31 8.81
N ALA A 69 12.40 -2.43 7.85
CA ALA A 69 11.36 -1.65 7.20
C ALA A 69 10.38 -2.54 6.41
N GLU A 70 10.89 -3.52 5.67
CA GLU A 70 10.07 -4.47 4.91
C GLU A 70 9.21 -5.32 5.84
N PHE A 71 9.79 -5.84 6.92
CA PHE A 71 9.07 -6.64 7.91
C PHE A 71 7.90 -5.85 8.54
N ILE A 72 8.14 -4.60 8.94
CA ILE A 72 7.10 -3.73 9.49
C ILE A 72 6.02 -3.46 8.43
N SER A 73 6.40 -3.21 7.18
CA SER A 73 5.43 -2.98 6.10
C SER A 73 4.55 -4.21 5.84
N CYS A 74 5.11 -5.42 5.88
CA CYS A 74 4.35 -6.65 5.72
C CYS A 74 3.36 -6.88 6.87
N PHE A 75 3.80 -6.58 8.11
CA PHE A 75 2.94 -6.64 9.28
C PHE A 75 1.80 -5.61 9.21
N GLU A 76 2.11 -4.35 8.87
CA GLU A 76 1.12 -3.29 8.70
C GLU A 76 0.14 -3.58 7.57
N ALA A 77 0.58 -4.22 6.48
CA ALA A 77 -0.30 -4.62 5.38
C ALA A 77 -1.31 -5.70 5.81
N THR A 78 -0.88 -6.65 6.65
CA THR A 78 -1.76 -7.70 7.18
C THR A 78 -2.78 -7.14 8.19
N LEU A 79 -2.36 -6.20 9.05
CA LEU A 79 -3.26 -5.56 10.02
C LEU A 79 -4.35 -4.72 9.37
N HIS A 80 -4.00 -4.01 8.30
CA HIS A 80 -4.95 -3.18 7.54
C HIS A 80 -5.61 -3.97 6.41
N GLY A 81 -5.79 -5.28 6.65
CA GLY A 81 -6.13 -6.29 5.66
C GLY A 81 -7.11 -5.85 4.58
N VAL A 82 -6.86 -6.42 3.40
CA VAL A 82 -7.87 -6.88 2.44
C VAL A 82 -9.28 -6.90 3.01
#